data_AF-A0A1X0DRB2-F1
#
_entry.id   AF-A0A1X0DRB2-F1
#
_cell.length_a   1.000
_cell.length_b   1.000
_cell.length_c   1.000
_cell.angle_alpha   90.00
_cell.angle_beta   90.00
_cell.angle_gamma   90.00
#
_symmetry.space_group_name_H-M   'P 1'
#
loop_
_entity.id
_entity.type
_entity.pdbx_description
1 polymer ?
#
loop_
_entity_poly.entity_id
_entity_poly.type
_entity_poly.pdbx_seq_one_letter_code
_entity_poly.pdbx_strand_id
1 'polypeptide(L)'
;MLSRGVRDSEIAAALDMSVSTFSRRKNRSDFPTFGELRKIAERLGVDETILLVDFGYIEVASLSDQLRQRYIAYRKAIDVIKSMRRRPIQAGAAIPGKPIHPSVQKRVPAIRQAKPIRPL
;
A
#
# COMPACT_ATOMS: atom_id res chain seq x y z
N MET A 1 -5.10 7.91 -7.44
CA MET A 1 -4.78 7.00 -6.32
C MET A 1 -3.27 6.87 -6.17
N LEU A 2 -2.67 7.59 -5.22
CA LEU A 2 -1.29 7.35 -4.80
C LEU A 2 -1.18 5.92 -4.25
N SER A 3 -0.33 5.12 -4.87
CA SER A 3 -0.30 3.67 -4.69
C SER A 3 0.30 3.29 -3.33
N ARG A 4 -0.51 3.21 -2.25
CA ARG A 4 -0.24 2.52 -0.96
C ARG A 4 1.13 2.74 -0.26
N GLY A 5 2.00 3.60 -0.75
CA GLY A 5 3.40 3.73 -0.30
C GLY A 5 3.67 5.02 0.45
N VAL A 6 3.10 6.14 0.01
CA VAL A 6 3.24 7.45 0.67
C VAL A 6 2.02 7.67 1.54
N ARG A 7 2.22 7.88 2.84
CA ARG A 7 1.11 8.10 3.78
C ARG A 7 0.58 9.53 3.63
N ASP A 8 -0.73 9.72 3.81
CA ASP A 8 -1.35 11.05 3.83
C ASP A 8 -0.63 12.00 4.80
N SER A 9 -0.11 11.47 5.93
CA SER A 9 0.69 12.21 6.90
C SER A 9 2.02 12.72 6.36
N GLU A 10 2.68 11.97 5.47
CA GLU A 10 3.95 12.37 4.87
C GLU A 10 3.75 13.48 3.85
N ILE A 11 2.67 13.41 3.06
CA ILE A 11 2.30 14.45 2.10
C ILE A 11 1.84 15.71 2.84
N ALA A 12 1.03 15.56 3.89
CA ALA A 12 0.62 16.68 4.74
C ALA A 12 1.83 17.39 5.35
N ALA A 13 2.82 16.64 5.85
CA ALA A 13 4.07 17.18 6.36
C ALA A 13 4.91 17.88 5.26
N ALA A 14 4.95 17.33 4.05
CA ALA A 14 5.65 17.96 2.91
C ALA A 14 5.07 19.34 2.56
N LEU A 15 3.77 19.50 2.77
CA LEU A 15 3.05 20.73 2.45
C LEU A 15 2.88 21.65 3.66
N ASP A 16 3.51 21.34 4.79
CA ASP A 16 3.40 22.07 6.05
C ASP A 16 1.94 22.30 6.49
N MET A 17 1.13 21.23 6.41
CA MET A 17 -0.27 21.27 6.81
C MET A 17 -0.67 20.08 7.66
N SER A 18 -1.77 20.23 8.39
CA SER A 18 -2.33 19.11 9.16
C SER A 18 -2.90 18.02 8.24
N VAL A 19 -2.90 16.78 8.72
CA VAL A 19 -3.48 15.64 7.98
C VAL A 19 -4.98 15.84 7.72
N SER A 20 -5.70 16.50 8.63
CA SER A 20 -7.12 16.81 8.44
C SER A 20 -7.34 17.84 7.34
N THR A 21 -6.50 18.89 7.28
CA THR A 21 -6.50 19.89 6.20
C THR A 21 -6.18 19.23 4.85
N PHE A 22 -5.15 18.39 4.81
CA PHE A 22 -4.78 17.64 3.60
C PHE A 22 -5.93 16.74 3.12
N SER A 23 -6.54 15.98 4.02
CA SER A 23 -7.65 15.06 3.68
C SER A 23 -8.86 15.80 3.07
N ARG A 24 -9.12 17.04 3.50
CA ARG A 24 -10.17 17.88 2.90
C ARG A 24 -9.76 18.46 1.54
N ARG A 25 -8.49 18.83 1.36
CA ARG A 25 -8.00 19.44 0.11
C ARG A 25 -7.72 18.43 -0.99
N LYS A 26 -7.31 17.19 -0.67
CA LYS A 26 -6.87 16.20 -1.67
C LYS A 26 -7.91 15.83 -2.74
N ASN A 27 -9.19 16.11 -2.47
CA ASN A 27 -10.30 15.83 -3.39
C ASN A 27 -10.76 17.08 -4.16
N ARG A 28 -10.18 18.26 -3.91
CA ARG A 28 -10.52 19.47 -4.64
C ARG A 28 -9.89 19.44 -6.03
N SER A 29 -10.57 20.03 -7.01
CA SER A 29 -10.12 20.09 -8.41
C SER A 29 -8.90 21.00 -8.61
N ASP A 30 -8.67 21.94 -7.70
CA ASP A 30 -7.54 22.88 -7.73
C ASP A 30 -6.30 22.34 -7.01
N PHE A 31 -6.34 21.09 -6.57
CA PHE A 31 -5.26 20.45 -5.81
C PHE A 31 -4.71 19.21 -6.53
N PRO A 32 -3.38 18.97 -6.48
CA PRO A 32 -2.32 19.85 -5.97
C PRO A 32 -1.90 20.90 -6.99
N THR A 33 -1.59 22.11 -6.52
CA THR A 33 -1.04 23.18 -7.37
C THR A 33 0.41 22.89 -7.77
N PHE A 34 0.92 23.60 -8.78
CA PHE A 34 2.32 23.52 -9.22
C PHE A 34 3.31 23.67 -8.06
N GLY A 35 3.16 24.71 -7.23
CA GLY A 35 4.06 24.94 -6.09
C GLY A 35 3.97 23.87 -5.00
N GLU A 36 2.82 23.20 -4.87
CA GLU A 36 2.66 22.09 -3.93
C GLU A 36 3.33 20.82 -4.45
N LEU A 37 3.24 20.55 -5.76
CA LEU A 37 3.96 19.45 -6.39
C LEU A 37 5.47 19.58 -6.21
N ARG A 38 6.01 20.80 -6.34
CA ARG A 38 7.43 21.08 -6.06
C ARG A 38 7.84 20.69 -4.65
N LYS A 39 7.09 21.15 -3.64
CA LYS A 39 7.37 20.82 -2.22
C LYS A 39 7.31 19.31 -1.96
N ILE A 40 6.34 18.62 -2.59
CA ILE A 40 6.23 17.16 -2.50
C ILE A 40 7.43 16.48 -3.15
N ALA A 41 7.86 16.95 -4.33
CA ALA A 41 9.02 16.43 -5.06
C ALA A 41 10.30 16.52 -4.20
N GLU A 42 10.57 17.72 -3.67
CA GLU A 42 11.73 17.99 -2.80
C GLU A 42 11.72 17.11 -1.55
N ARG A 43 10.55 16.97 -0.89
CA ARG A 43 10.43 16.15 0.33
C ARG A 43 10.62 14.66 0.07
N LEU A 44 10.15 14.16 -1.07
CA LEU A 44 10.20 12.73 -1.42
C LEU A 44 11.47 12.36 -2.20
N GLY A 45 12.32 13.33 -2.57
CA GLY A 45 13.50 13.11 -3.40
C GLY A 45 13.14 12.64 -4.81
N VAL A 46 11.99 13.07 -5.33
CA VAL A 46 11.51 12.71 -6.67
C VAL A 46 11.70 13.89 -7.61
N ASP A 47 11.91 13.62 -8.90
CA ASP A 47 12.01 14.66 -9.93
C ASP A 47 10.65 15.36 -10.10
N GLU A 48 10.61 16.67 -9.88
CA GLU A 48 9.40 17.49 -9.99
C GLU A 48 8.72 17.32 -11.35
N THR A 49 9.50 17.24 -12.42
CA THR A 49 9.00 17.12 -13.80
C THR A 49 8.14 15.87 -13.97
N ILE A 50 8.51 14.76 -13.32
CA ILE A 50 7.75 13.52 -13.37
C ILE A 50 6.38 13.71 -12.71
N LEU A 51 6.32 14.42 -11.57
CA LEU A 51 5.07 14.73 -10.91
C LEU A 51 4.20 15.65 -11.77
N LEU A 52 4.78 16.70 -12.36
CA LEU A 52 4.03 17.61 -13.22
C LEU A 52 3.38 16.89 -14.40
N VAL A 53 4.08 15.93 -14.99
CA VAL A 53 3.54 15.07 -16.06
C VAL A 53 2.43 14.17 -15.56
N ASP A 54 2.64 13.46 -14.44
CA ASP A 54 1.64 12.53 -13.88
C ASP A 54 0.35 13.25 -13.41
N PHE A 55 0.45 14.53 -13.03
CA PHE A 55 -0.68 15.39 -12.68
C PHE A 55 -1.24 16.20 -13.85
N GLY A 56 -0.70 16.04 -15.07
CA GLY A 56 -1.22 16.65 -16.29
C GLY A 56 -0.91 18.14 -16.47
N TYR A 57 0.03 18.70 -15.71
CA TYR A 57 0.51 20.07 -15.89
C TYR A 57 1.42 20.22 -17.11
N ILE A 58 2.09 19.15 -17.52
CA ILE A 58 3.00 19.11 -18.68
C ILE A 58 2.71 17.84 -19.48
N GLU A 59 2.74 17.95 -20.80
CA GLU A 59 2.63 16.77 -21.67
C GLU A 59 3.98 16.05 -21.82
N VAL A 60 3.94 14.72 -21.87
CA VAL A 60 5.13 13.89 -22.13
C VAL A 60 5.81 14.27 -23.46
N ALA A 61 5.04 14.77 -24.43
CA ALA A 61 5.55 15.22 -25.73
C ALA A 61 6.40 16.50 -25.64
N SER A 62 6.22 17.30 -24.60
CA SER A 62 6.97 18.55 -24.37
C SER A 62 8.29 18.34 -23.62
N LEU A 63 8.58 17.11 -23.18
CA LEU A 63 9.81 16.77 -22.46
C LEU A 63 11.00 16.64 -23.44
N SER A 64 12.20 16.96 -22.96
CA SER A 64 13.43 16.60 -23.68
C SER A 64 13.57 15.08 -23.80
N ASP A 65 14.29 14.59 -24.81
CA ASP A 65 14.49 13.15 -25.02
C ASP A 65 15.04 12.44 -23.77
N GLN A 66 15.98 13.08 -23.07
CA GLN A 66 16.54 12.55 -21.83
C GLN A 66 15.48 12.43 -20.72
N LEU A 67 14.65 13.46 -20.51
CA LEU A 67 13.59 13.43 -19.49
C LEU A 67 12.47 12.46 -19.88
N ARG A 68 12.12 12.40 -21.16
CA ARG A 68 11.16 11.45 -21.71
C ARG A 68 11.60 10.02 -21.47
N GLN A 69 12.88 9.72 -21.71
CA GLN A 69 13.44 8.40 -21.47
C GLN A 69 13.43 8.04 -19.98
N ARG A 70 13.80 8.99 -19.10
CA ARG A 70 13.70 8.79 -17.64
C ARG A 70 12.26 8.53 -17.19
N TYR A 71 11.29 9.29 -17.70
CA TYR A 71 9.87 9.10 -17.42
C TYR A 71 9.37 7.72 -17.87
N ILE A 72 9.71 7.30 -19.10
CA ILE A 72 9.34 5.97 -19.63
C ILE A 72 9.94 4.85 -18.75
N ALA A 73 11.23 4.97 -18.38
CA ALA A 73 11.89 4.00 -17.52
C ALA A 73 11.20 3.91 -16.14
N TYR A 74 10.87 5.06 -15.54
CA TYR A 74 10.14 5.14 -14.28
C TYR A 74 8.76 4.45 -14.37
N ARG A 75 7.97 4.73 -15.41
CA ARG A 75 6.67 4.10 -15.63
C ARG A 75 6.77 2.58 -15.78
N LYS A 76 7.73 2.10 -16.57
CA LYS A 76 8.00 0.66 -16.72
C LYS A 76 8.35 0.00 -15.39
N ALA A 77 9.20 0.63 -14.58
CA ALA A 77 9.56 0.11 -13.25
C ALA A 77 8.35 -0.01 -12.32
N ILE A 78 7.46 1.01 -12.31
CA ILE A 78 6.21 0.94 -11.55
C ILE A 78 5.34 -0.22 -12.01
N ASP A 79 5.20 -0.44 -13.31
CA ASP A 79 4.37 -1.51 -13.86
C ASP A 79 4.92 -2.89 -13.49
N VAL A 80 6.24 -3.06 -13.52
CA VAL A 80 6.92 -4.27 -13.02
C VAL A 80 6.60 -4.47 -11.53
N ILE A 81 6.80 -3.47 -10.67
CA ILE A 81 6.53 -3.57 -9.23
C ILE A 81 5.06 -3.91 -8.96
N LYS A 82 4.12 -3.29 -9.68
CA LYS A 82 2.69 -3.60 -9.59
C LYS A 82 2.39 -5.03 -10.04
N SER A 83 3.03 -5.52 -11.10
CA SER A 83 2.87 -6.89 -11.58
C SER A 83 3.37 -7.93 -10.56
N MET A 84 4.47 -7.64 -9.87
CA MET A 84 5.02 -8.48 -8.81
C MET A 84 4.08 -8.55 -7.61
N ARG A 85 3.51 -7.43 -7.18
CA ARG A 85 2.50 -7.40 -6.10
C ARG A 85 1.21 -8.13 -6.44
N ARG A 86 0.86 -8.25 -7.72
CA ARG A 86 -0.35 -8.97 -8.20
C ARG A 86 -0.15 -10.49 -8.30
N ARG A 87 1.07 -11.00 -8.19
CA ARG A 87 1.30 -12.44 -7.99
C ARG A 87 1.34 -12.71 -6.48
N PRO A 88 0.21 -13.05 -5.83
CA PRO A 88 0.34 -13.75 -4.57
C PRO A 88 1.12 -15.02 -4.90
N ILE A 89 2.17 -15.29 -4.14
CA ILE A 89 2.69 -16.65 -3.99
C ILE A 89 1.44 -17.51 -3.79
N GLN A 90 1.19 -18.50 -4.65
CA GLN A 90 0.17 -19.53 -4.42
C GLN A 90 0.61 -20.32 -3.18
N ALA A 91 0.43 -19.75 -2.00
CA ALA A 91 0.48 -20.44 -0.73
C ALA A 91 -0.82 -21.23 -0.62
N GLY A 92 -0.88 -22.37 -1.29
CA GLY A 92 -2.05 -23.25 -1.26
C GLY A 92 -2.40 -23.90 -2.60
N ALA A 93 -1.42 -24.40 -3.36
CA ALA A 93 -1.72 -25.53 -4.23
C ALA A 93 -1.99 -26.73 -3.31
N ALA A 94 -3.25 -26.88 -2.90
CA ALA A 94 -3.75 -28.08 -2.25
C ALA A 94 -3.47 -29.27 -3.18
N ILE A 95 -2.60 -30.17 -2.73
CA ILE A 95 -2.39 -31.47 -3.36
C ILE A 95 -3.70 -32.25 -3.18
N PRO A 96 -4.40 -32.66 -4.25
CA PRO A 96 -5.66 -33.38 -4.13
C PRO A 96 -5.37 -34.81 -3.69
N GLY A 97 -5.81 -35.22 -2.49
CA GLY A 97 -5.66 -36.63 -2.11
C GLY A 97 -5.86 -37.09 -0.67
N LYS A 98 -6.35 -36.28 0.29
CA LYS A 98 -6.73 -36.82 1.62
C LYS A 98 -8.13 -36.39 2.05
N PRO A 99 -9.07 -37.33 2.26
CA PRO A 99 -10.38 -37.00 2.77
C PRO A 99 -10.29 -36.67 4.27
N ILE A 100 -10.88 -35.54 4.65
CA ILE A 100 -11.09 -35.13 6.04
C ILE A 100 -12.47 -35.70 6.44
N HIS A 101 -12.48 -36.70 7.32
CA HIS A 101 -13.71 -37.26 7.86
C HIS A 101 -14.35 -36.28 8.86
N PRO A 102 -15.67 -36.00 8.80
CA PRO A 102 -16.37 -35.27 9.84
C PRO A 102 -17.06 -36.27 10.78
N SER A 103 -16.73 -36.22 12.08
CA SER A 103 -17.57 -36.83 13.11
C SER A 103 -17.75 -35.85 14.26
N VAL A 104 -18.91 -35.19 14.23
CA VAL A 104 -19.48 -34.39 15.31
C VAL A 104 -20.23 -35.34 16.24
N GLN A 105 -20.01 -35.31 17.57
CA GLN A 105 -21.09 -35.11 18.57
C GLN A 105 -20.63 -35.24 20.03
N LYS A 106 -21.13 -34.26 20.80
CA LYS A 106 -21.20 -34.06 22.26
C LYS A 106 -21.38 -35.34 23.10
N ARG A 107 -20.79 -35.33 24.31
CA ARG A 107 -21.50 -35.33 25.61
C ARG A 107 -20.50 -35.23 26.78
N VAL A 108 -20.78 -34.34 27.72
CA VAL A 108 -20.18 -34.28 29.07
C VAL A 108 -21.09 -35.09 30.01
N PRO A 109 -20.55 -35.81 31.00
CA PRO A 109 -20.97 -35.48 32.36
C PRO A 109 -19.82 -35.44 33.39
N ALA A 110 -20.11 -34.72 34.47
CA ALA A 110 -19.23 -34.39 35.60
C ALA A 110 -18.81 -35.60 36.44
N ILE A 111 -17.60 -35.55 37.03
CA ILE A 111 -17.21 -36.38 38.16
C ILE A 111 -16.65 -35.47 39.28
N ARG A 112 -17.23 -35.64 40.47
CA ARG A 112 -16.89 -34.99 41.74
C ARG A 112 -15.64 -35.62 42.38
N GLN A 113 -14.82 -34.76 42.99
CA GLN A 113 -13.91 -34.89 44.16
C GLN A 113 -13.31 -36.25 44.59
N ALA A 114 -11.98 -36.29 44.86
CA ALA A 114 -11.40 -36.35 46.23
C ALA A 114 -9.86 -36.58 46.26
N LYS A 115 -9.16 -35.69 46.97
CA LYS A 115 -7.93 -35.78 47.82
C LYS A 115 -6.81 -36.82 47.53
N PRO A 116 -5.53 -36.36 47.57
CA PRO A 116 -4.45 -37.13 48.19
C PRO A 116 -3.89 -36.43 49.44
N ILE A 117 -3.80 -37.17 50.56
CA ILE A 117 -3.09 -36.76 51.79
C ILE A 117 -1.62 -37.17 51.62
N ARG A 118 -0.69 -36.26 51.96
CA ARG A 118 0.77 -36.49 51.94
C ARG A 118 1.22 -37.47 53.03
N PRO A 119 2.35 -38.18 52.85
CA PRO A 119 2.97 -38.98 53.90
C PRO A 119 3.64 -38.07 54.95
N LEU A 120 3.75 -38.59 56.17
CA LEU A 120 4.54 -38.04 57.28
C LEU A 120 6.04 -38.24 57.03
#